data_AF-A0A3C0GIB7-F1
#
_entry.id   AF-A0A3C0GIB7-F1
#
_cell.length_a   1.000
_cell.length_b   1.000
_cell.length_c   1.000
_cell.angle_alpha   90.00
_cell.angle_beta   90.00
_cell.angle_gamma   90.00
#
_symmetry.space_group_name_H-M   'P 1'
#
loop_
_entity.id
_entity.type
_entity.pdbx_description
1 polymer ?
#
loop_
_entity_poly.entity_id
_entity_poly.type
_entity_poly.pdbx_seq_one_letter_code
_entity_poly.pdbx_strand_id
1 'polypeptide(L)' 'MPAKFKESERVYRKDARGRRMSTDSQKCKVYKHYYLKQTPKKELFEAINSPRTKPKHRVKFLNELIRRGIKVVWK' A
#
# COMPACT_ATOMS: atom_id res chain seq x y z
N MET A 1 5.49 13.58 -3.39
CA MET A 1 5.64 12.24 -2.75
C MET A 1 4.66 11.27 -3.40
N PRO A 2 5.07 10.07 -3.85
CA PRO A 2 4.16 9.12 -4.48
C PRO A 2 3.04 8.69 -3.53
N ALA A 3 1.81 8.60 -4.06
CA ALA A 3 0.66 8.15 -3.28
C ALA A 3 0.86 6.71 -2.80
N LYS A 4 0.55 6.47 -1.53
CA LYS A 4 0.57 5.14 -0.92
C LYS A 4 -0.86 4.70 -0.62
N PHE A 5 -1.10 3.40 -0.75
CA PHE A 5 -2.36 2.77 -0.37
C PHE A 5 -2.50 2.74 1.16
N LYS A 6 -1.43 2.34 1.85
CA LYS A 6 -1.29 2.41 3.30
C LYS A 6 0.10 2.89 3.71
N GLU A 7 0.25 3.21 4.98
CA GLU A 7 1.50 3.67 5.53
C GLU A 7 2.61 2.62 5.38
N SER A 8 3.85 3.09 5.36
CA SER A 8 4.99 2.17 5.20
C SER A 8 5.25 1.46 6.51
N GLU A 9 5.44 0.15 6.42
CA GLU A 9 5.67 -0.69 7.59
C GLU A 9 7.16 -0.96 7.73
N ARG A 10 7.66 -0.95 8.97
CA ARG A 10 9.02 -1.37 9.27
C ARG A 10 9.08 -2.89 9.28
N VAL A 11 9.96 -3.46 8.47
CA VAL A 11 10.17 -4.91 8.41
C VAL A 11 11.38 -5.26 9.27
N TYR A 12 11.15 -6.10 10.29
CA TYR A 12 12.23 -6.65 11.11
C TYR A 12 12.84 -7.85 10.39
N ARG A 13 14.10 -7.70 9.96
CA ARG A 13 14.86 -8.82 9.41
C ARG A 13 15.06 -9.88 10.49
N LYS A 14 14.85 -11.13 10.11
CA LYS A 14 15.18 -12.29 10.94
C LYS A 14 16.46 -12.92 10.41
N ASP A 15 17.29 -13.45 11.30
CA ASP A 15 18.43 -14.28 10.91
C ASP A 15 17.95 -15.65 10.39
N ALA A 16 18.88 -16.48 9.90
CA ALA A 16 18.58 -17.83 9.42
C ALA A 16 17.95 -18.75 10.50
N ARG A 17 18.04 -18.36 11.78
CA ARG A 17 17.47 -19.07 12.93
C ARG A 17 16.17 -18.43 13.45
N GLY A 18 15.63 -17.45 12.73
CA GLY A 18 14.34 -16.80 13.03
C GLY A 18 14.39 -15.70 14.10
N ARG A 19 15.56 -15.36 14.66
CA ARG A 19 15.73 -14.31 15.68
C ARG A 19 15.71 -12.94 15.03
N ARG A 20 15.09 -11.96 15.70
CA ARG A 20 15.06 -10.57 15.22
C ARG A 20 16.47 -9.98 15.26
N MET A 21 16.90 -9.40 14.16
CA MET A 21 18.17 -8.68 14.06
C MET A 21 18.06 -7.30 14.70
N SER A 22 19.15 -6.80 15.28
CA SER A 22 19.20 -5.44 15.82
C SER A 22 18.84 -4.41 14.73
N THR A 23 17.90 -3.54 15.05
CA THR A 23 17.35 -2.51 14.14
C THR A 23 17.97 -1.13 14.39
N ASP A 24 18.94 -1.06 15.30
CA ASP A 24 19.52 0.22 15.73
C ASP A 24 20.36 0.85 14.61
N SER A 25 21.13 0.02 13.90
CA SER A 25 21.85 0.45 12.71
C SER A 25 20.90 0.81 11.56
N GLN A 26 21.08 2.01 10.98
CA GLN A 26 20.35 2.49 9.81
C GLN A 26 20.40 1.49 8.64
N LYS A 27 21.51 0.75 8.48
CA LYS A 27 21.70 -0.26 7.43
C LYS A 27 20.77 -1.47 7.57
N CYS A 28 20.26 -1.73 8.78
CA CYS A 28 19.35 -2.83 9.07
C CYS A 28 17.87 -2.43 8.95
N LYS A 29 17.55 -1.13 8.87
CA LYS A 29 16.18 -0.63 8.78
C LYS A 29 15.65 -0.83 7.36
N VAL A 30 14.77 -1.82 7.19
CA VAL A 30 14.06 -2.05 5.93
C VAL A 30 12.61 -1.61 6.09
N TYR A 31 12.12 -0.83 5.13
CA TYR A 31 10.73 -0.41 5.07
C TYR A 31 10.04 -1.08 3.89
N LYS A 32 8.86 -1.63 4.13
CA LYS A 32 7.96 -2.07 3.07
C LYS A 32 7.04 -0.91 2.71
N HIS A 33 7.19 -0.41 1.49
CA HIS A 33 6.36 0.64 0.95
C HIS A 33 5.17 0.05 0.20
N TYR A 34 3.98 0.59 0.45
CA TYR A 34 2.74 0.19 -0.20
C TYR A 34 2.32 1.26 -1.20
N TYR A 35 3.12 1.46 -2.25
CA TYR A 35 2.84 2.46 -3.27
C TYR A 35 1.58 2.11 -4.05
N LEU A 36 0.76 3.11 -4.33
CA LEU A 36 -0.52 2.92 -4.99
C LEU A 36 -0.38 2.29 -6.38
N LYS A 37 0.72 2.61 -7.09
CA LYS A 37 1.08 2.01 -8.39
C LYS A 37 1.33 0.50 -8.36
N GLN A 38 1.72 -0.05 -7.21
CA GLN A 38 2.00 -1.48 -7.02
C GLN A 38 0.81 -2.24 -6.44
N THR A 39 -0.19 -1.54 -5.90
CA THR A 39 -1.38 -2.15 -5.31
C THR A 39 -2.22 -2.87 -6.38
N PRO A 40 -2.65 -4.12 -6.15
CA PRO A 40 -3.48 -4.85 -7.10
C PRO A 40 -4.87 -4.21 -7.27
N LYS A 41 -5.47 -4.39 -8.44
CA LYS A 41 -6.79 -3.80 -8.75
C LYS A 41 -7.89 -4.26 -7.78
N LYS A 42 -7.83 -5.51 -7.32
CA LYS A 42 -8.82 -6.10 -6.39
C LYS A 42 -8.90 -5.32 -5.08
N GLU A 43 -7.75 -5.04 -4.47
CA GLU A 43 -7.67 -4.26 -3.22
C GLU A 43 -8.18 -2.83 -3.41
N LEU A 44 -7.93 -2.21 -4.57
CA LEU A 44 -8.44 -0.87 -4.87
C LEU A 44 -9.97 -0.84 -4.95
N PHE A 45 -10.59 -1.82 -5.63
CA PHE A 45 -12.05 -1.91 -5.70
C PHE A 45 -12.68 -2.21 -4.35
N GLU A 46 -12.10 -3.13 -3.57
CA GLU A 46 -12.56 -3.43 -2.22
C GLU A 46 -12.49 -2.20 -1.32
N ALA A 47 -11.39 -1.45 -1.39
CA ALA A 47 -11.24 -0.21 -0.64
C ALA A 47 -12.21 0.88 -1.12
N ILE A 48 -12.50 0.97 -2.42
CA ILE A 48 -13.50 1.92 -2.94
C ILE A 48 -14.91 1.57 -2.44
N ASN A 49 -15.27 0.30 -2.40
CA ASN A 49 -16.60 -0.15 -1.97
C ASN A 49 -16.77 -0.12 -0.44
N SER A 50 -15.68 -0.13 0.32
CA SER A 50 -15.73 -0.05 1.78
C SER A 50 -16.24 1.31 2.28
N PRO A 51 -17.19 1.34 3.23
CA PRO A 51 -17.68 2.59 3.83
C PRO A 51 -16.64 3.25 4.75
N ARG A 52 -15.61 2.51 5.19
CA ARG A 52 -14.56 3.02 6.09
C ARG A 52 -13.49 3.84 5.37
N THR A 53 -13.42 3.75 4.05
CA THR A 53 -12.42 4.47 3.26
C THR A 53 -12.77 5.95 3.19
N LYS A 54 -11.87 6.80 3.66
CA LYS A 54 -12.08 8.26 3.63
C LYS A 54 -12.30 8.73 2.18
N PRO A 55 -13.19 9.71 1.94
CA PRO A 55 -13.49 10.19 0.59
C PRO A 55 -12.26 10.57 -0.23
N LYS A 56 -11.27 11.22 0.39
CA LYS A 56 -10.00 11.60 -0.26
C LYS A 56 -9.19 10.39 -0.77
N HIS A 57 -9.24 9.25 -0.07
CA HIS A 57 -8.58 8.02 -0.51
C HIS A 57 -9.35 7.38 -1.66
N ARG A 58 -10.69 7.37 -1.62
CA ARG A 58 -11.53 6.86 -2.72
C ARG A 58 -11.20 7.55 -4.05
N VAL A 59 -11.13 8.88 -4.05
CA VAL A 59 -10.75 9.66 -5.25
C VAL A 59 -9.35 9.28 -5.75
N LYS A 60 -8.37 9.13 -4.86
CA LYS A 60 -7.02 8.70 -5.26
C LYS A 60 -7.01 7.32 -5.89
N PHE A 61 -7.81 6.39 -5.36
CA PHE A 61 -7.90 5.02 -5.88
C PHE A 61 -8.59 4.99 -7.24
N LEU A 62 -9.66 5.78 -7.42
CA LEU A 62 -10.32 5.97 -8.71
C LEU A 62 -9.37 6.56 -9.75
N ASN A 63 -8.64 7.62 -9.41
CA ASN A 63 -7.66 8.23 -10.32
C ASN A 63 -6.55 7.24 -10.72
N GLU A 64 -6.13 6.37 -9.81
CA GLU A 64 -5.16 5.32 -10.14
C GLU A 64 -5.75 4.27 -11.08
N LEU A 65 -7.01 3.87 -10.90
CA LEU A 65 -7.69 2.94 -11.82
C LEU A 65 -7.84 3.57 -13.22
N ILE A 66 -8.21 4.86 -13.28
CA ILE A 66 -8.30 5.64 -14.53
C ILE A 66 -6.92 5.71 -15.20
N ARG A 67 -5.86 6.00 -14.45
CA ARG A 67 -4.46 6.01 -14.95
C ARG A 67 -4.04 4.67 -15.55
N ARG A 68 -4.58 3.56 -15.04
CA ARG A 68 -4.34 2.20 -15.56
C ARG A 68 -5.24 1.82 -16.74
N GLY A 69 -6.15 2.70 -17.17
CA GLY A 69 -7.12 2.42 -18.24
C GLY A 69 -8.28 1.51 -17.81
N ILE A 70 -8.51 1.34 -16.50
CA ILE A 70 -9.58 0.48 -15.98
C ILE A 70 -10.85 1.32 -15.83
N LYS A 71 -11.89 0.98 -16.60
CA LYS A 71 -13.22 1.60 -16.48
C LYS A 71 -13.93 1.09 -15.24
N VAL A 72 -14.39 2.02 -14.40
CA VAL A 72 -15.21 1.72 -13.21
C VAL A 72 -16.67 1.82 -13.60
N VAL A 73 -17.38 0.70 -13.56
CA VAL A 73 -18.84 0.66 -13.77
C VAL A 73 -19.51 0.63 -12.40
N TRP A 74 -20.31 1.64 -12.11
CA TRP A 74 -21.15 1.68 -10.92
C TRP A 74 -22.46 0.97 -11.25
N LYS A 75 -22.92 0.12 -10.35
CA LYS A 75 -24.26 -0.50 -10.39
C LYS A 75 -25.09 0.07 -9.27
#